data_AF-A0A2K6SX22-F1
#
_entry.id   AF-A0A2K6SX22-F1
#
_cell.length_a   1.000
_cell.length_b   1.000
_cell.length_c   1.000
_cell.angle_alpha   90.00
_cell.angle_beta   90.00
_cell.angle_gamma   90.00
#
_symmetry.space_group_name_H-M   'P 1'
#
loop_
_entity.id
_entity.type
_entity.pdbx_description
1 polymer ?
#
loop_
_entity_poly.entity_id
_entity_poly.type
_entity_poly.pdbx_seq_one_letter_code
_entity_poly.pdbx_strand_id
1 'polypeptide(L)'
;MSWSPSLTTQTCGAWEMKERLGTGGFGNVIRWHNQETGEQIAIKQCRQELSPRNRDRWCLEIQIMRRLSHPNVVAARDVPEGMQNLAPNDLPLLAMEYCQGGDLRKYLNQFENCCGLREGAILTLLSDIASALRYLHENRIIHRDLKPENIVLQQGEQRLIHKIIDLGYAKELDQSSLCTSFVGTLQYLAPELLEQLKYTVTVDYWSFGTLAFECITGFRPFLPNWQPVQWHSKVRQKSEMDIVVSEDLNGTVKFSSSLPYPNNLNSVLAKRLEKWLQLMLMWHPRQRGTDPTYGPNGCFKALDDILNLKLVHILNMVTGTIHTYPVTDDESLQSLKARIQQDTGIPEEDQELLQEAGLALIPDKPATQCISDSKLNEGRTLDMDLVFLFDNSKITYETQISPRPQPESVSYILQEPKRNLAFFQLRKVWGQVWHSIQTLKEDCNRLQQGQRAAMMNLLRNNSCLSKMKNSMASMSQQLKAKLDFFKTSIQIDLEKYNEQTEFGISDETPGGADDGAEPHGPERGTSKGALQETTRKAAR
;
A
#
# COMPACT_ATOMS: atom_id res chain seq x y z
N MET A 1 9.03 -54.12 -28.08
CA MET A 1 9.05 -52.90 -27.23
C MET A 1 7.61 -52.47 -27.02
N SER A 2 7.05 -52.76 -25.85
CA SER A 2 5.72 -52.27 -25.46
C SER A 2 5.88 -50.88 -24.87
N TRP A 3 5.11 -49.91 -25.38
CA TRP A 3 4.97 -48.61 -24.73
C TRP A 3 4.14 -48.81 -23.46
N SER A 4 4.69 -48.44 -22.30
CA SER A 4 3.92 -48.46 -21.06
C SER A 4 2.91 -47.29 -21.08
N PRO A 5 1.62 -47.52 -20.77
CA PRO A 5 0.63 -46.45 -20.64
C PRO A 5 0.82 -45.63 -19.35
N SER A 6 1.74 -46.03 -18.46
CA SER A 6 1.99 -45.36 -17.18
C SER A 6 2.80 -44.05 -17.39
N LEU A 7 2.15 -42.92 -17.12
CA LEU A 7 2.76 -41.57 -17.08
C LEU A 7 3.50 -41.27 -15.76
N THR A 8 3.82 -42.30 -14.96
CA THR A 8 4.47 -42.10 -13.66
C THR A 8 5.83 -41.45 -13.82
N THR A 9 5.95 -40.23 -13.32
CA THR A 9 7.22 -39.56 -13.10
C THR A 9 8.07 -40.35 -12.10
N GLN A 10 9.37 -40.06 -12.05
CA GLN A 10 10.31 -40.75 -11.16
C GLN A 10 9.87 -40.71 -9.69
N THR A 11 9.98 -41.83 -8.97
CA THR A 11 9.60 -41.94 -7.56
C THR A 11 10.78 -42.35 -6.67
N CYS A 12 10.70 -42.02 -5.38
CA CYS A 12 11.64 -42.43 -4.32
C CYS A 12 10.84 -42.66 -3.03
N GLY A 13 10.42 -43.90 -2.78
CA GLY A 13 9.44 -44.19 -1.72
C GLY A 13 8.12 -43.44 -1.98
N ALA A 14 7.59 -42.75 -0.96
CA ALA A 14 6.39 -41.91 -1.06
C ALA A 14 6.60 -40.60 -1.85
N TRP A 15 7.84 -40.25 -2.20
CA TRP A 15 8.15 -39.03 -2.93
C TRP A 15 8.01 -39.22 -4.44
N GLU A 16 7.19 -38.39 -5.05
CA GLU A 16 6.99 -38.35 -6.50
C GLU A 16 7.63 -37.07 -7.07
N MET A 17 8.47 -37.24 -8.10
CA MET A 17 9.06 -36.15 -8.85
C MET A 17 7.96 -35.43 -9.64
N LYS A 18 7.98 -34.09 -9.63
CA LYS A 18 7.01 -33.26 -10.35
C LYS A 18 7.73 -32.39 -11.37
N GLU A 19 7.24 -31.18 -11.62
CA GLU A 19 7.80 -30.28 -12.60
C GLU A 19 9.16 -29.70 -12.16
N ARG A 20 9.95 -29.31 -13.17
CA ARG A 20 11.18 -28.54 -12.97
C ARG A 20 10.80 -27.09 -12.63
N LEU A 21 11.36 -26.58 -11.53
CA LEU A 21 11.14 -25.22 -11.04
C LEU A 21 12.07 -24.21 -11.70
N GLY A 22 13.30 -24.61 -12.01
CA GLY A 22 14.28 -23.73 -12.63
C GLY A 22 15.53 -24.45 -13.11
N THR A 23 16.31 -23.76 -13.93
CA THR A 23 17.60 -24.24 -14.43
C THR A 23 18.65 -23.16 -14.19
N GLY A 24 19.65 -23.45 -13.37
CA GLY A 24 20.75 -22.54 -13.03
C GLY A 24 22.09 -22.95 -13.66
N GLY A 25 23.13 -22.18 -13.33
CA GLY A 25 24.51 -22.46 -13.76
C GLY A 25 25.06 -23.78 -13.23
N PHE A 26 24.68 -24.15 -12.00
CA PHE A 26 25.16 -25.36 -11.34
C PHE A 26 24.27 -26.59 -11.55
N GLY A 27 23.04 -26.43 -12.01
CA GLY A 27 22.13 -27.55 -12.27
C GLY A 27 20.66 -27.16 -12.21
N ASN A 28 19.77 -28.15 -12.11
CA ASN A 28 18.33 -28.00 -12.15
C ASN A 28 17.70 -28.10 -10.76
N VAL A 29 16.61 -27.36 -10.55
CA VAL A 29 15.77 -27.44 -9.34
C VAL A 29 14.46 -28.11 -9.73
N ILE A 30 14.10 -29.17 -9.00
CA ILE A 30 12.90 -29.97 -9.27
C ILE A 30 12.02 -30.01 -8.02
N ARG A 31 10.70 -29.93 -8.21
CA ARG A 31 9.73 -30.13 -7.14
C ARG A 31 9.52 -31.62 -6.89
N TRP A 32 9.46 -32.01 -5.63
CA TRP A 32 9.06 -33.33 -5.18
C TRP A 32 7.87 -33.22 -4.23
N HIS A 33 6.93 -34.16 -4.35
CA HIS A 33 5.70 -34.21 -3.56
C HIS A 33 5.58 -35.55 -2.85
N ASN A 34 5.45 -35.54 -1.53
CA ASN A 34 5.19 -36.72 -0.73
C ASN A 34 3.69 -37.07 -0.84
N GLN A 35 3.39 -38.24 -1.42
CA GLN A 35 2.01 -38.67 -1.65
C GLN A 35 1.26 -39.04 -0.36
N GLU A 36 1.97 -39.36 0.71
CA GLU A 36 1.38 -39.76 2.00
C GLU A 36 1.09 -38.54 2.88
N THR A 37 2.04 -37.61 2.98
CA THR A 37 1.94 -36.45 3.88
C THR A 37 1.44 -35.17 3.19
N GLY A 38 1.48 -35.11 1.86
CA GLY A 38 1.24 -33.88 1.08
C GLY A 38 2.38 -32.87 1.16
N GLU A 39 3.49 -33.20 1.83
CA GLU A 39 4.67 -32.34 1.93
C GLU A 39 5.30 -32.10 0.56
N GLN A 40 5.82 -30.89 0.35
CA GLN A 40 6.49 -30.50 -0.88
C GLN A 40 7.87 -29.94 -0.59
N ILE A 41 8.86 -30.38 -1.37
CA ILE A 41 10.25 -29.91 -1.29
C ILE A 41 10.76 -29.54 -2.67
N ALA A 42 11.77 -28.67 -2.69
CA ALA A 42 12.54 -28.35 -3.89
C ALA A 42 13.93 -28.95 -3.75
N ILE A 43 14.38 -29.68 -4.77
CA ILE A 43 15.72 -30.29 -4.77
C ILE A 43 16.53 -29.70 -5.90
N LYS A 44 17.62 -29.04 -5.52
CA LYS A 44 18.67 -28.62 -6.45
C LYS A 44 19.66 -29.77 -6.58
N GLN A 45 19.88 -30.21 -7.82
CA GLN A 45 20.87 -31.22 -8.16
C GLN A 45 21.91 -30.60 -9.09
N CYS A 46 23.17 -30.99 -8.92
CA CYS A 46 24.26 -30.46 -9.74
C CYS A 46 24.31 -31.12 -11.13
N ARG A 47 24.93 -30.45 -12.11
CA ARG A 47 25.21 -31.06 -13.42
C ARG A 47 26.16 -32.25 -13.27
N GLN A 48 26.05 -33.21 -14.20
CA GLN A 48 26.80 -34.46 -14.18
C GLN A 48 28.32 -34.24 -14.09
N GLU A 49 28.86 -33.30 -14.86
CA GLU A 49 30.27 -32.93 -14.86
C GLU A 49 30.49 -31.50 -14.34
N LEU A 50 31.38 -31.35 -13.36
CA LEU A 50 31.79 -30.06 -12.79
C LEU A 50 33.31 -29.99 -12.66
N SER A 51 33.86 -28.83 -12.97
CA SER A 51 35.26 -28.52 -12.65
C SER A 51 35.50 -28.54 -11.13
N PRO A 52 36.72 -28.81 -10.66
CA PRO A 52 37.03 -28.82 -9.22
C PRO A 52 36.55 -27.57 -8.49
N ARG A 53 36.79 -26.38 -9.08
CA ARG A 53 36.32 -25.09 -8.54
C ARG A 53 34.81 -25.01 -8.39
N ASN A 54 34.04 -25.61 -9.30
CA ASN A 54 32.57 -25.61 -9.22
C ASN A 54 32.06 -26.66 -8.22
N ARG A 55 32.80 -27.76 -7.98
CA ARG A 55 32.51 -28.69 -6.89
C ARG A 55 32.67 -28.02 -5.53
N ASP A 56 33.76 -27.27 -5.33
CA ASP A 56 33.98 -26.51 -4.08
C ASP A 56 32.87 -25.49 -3.84
N ARG A 57 32.44 -24.79 -4.91
CA ARG A 57 31.30 -23.85 -4.85
C ARG A 57 29.99 -24.53 -4.47
N TRP A 58 29.73 -25.72 -5.00
CA TRP A 58 28.53 -26.48 -4.67
C TRP A 58 28.51 -26.91 -3.19
N CYS A 59 29.62 -27.46 -2.70
CA CYS A 59 29.75 -27.83 -1.30
C CYS A 59 29.62 -26.62 -0.37
N LEU A 60 30.20 -25.48 -0.76
CA LEU A 60 30.07 -24.22 -0.03
C LEU A 60 28.62 -23.72 0.00
N GLU A 61 27.90 -23.79 -1.12
CA GLU A 61 26.47 -23.41 -1.16
C GLU A 61 25.65 -24.24 -0.16
N ILE A 62 25.84 -25.56 -0.15
CA ILE A 62 25.13 -26.45 0.78
C ILE A 62 25.51 -26.14 2.24
N GLN A 63 26.79 -25.90 2.50
CA GLN A 63 27.27 -25.55 3.84
C GLN A 63 26.65 -24.24 4.34
N ILE A 64 26.61 -23.21 3.48
CA ILE A 64 25.98 -21.92 3.80
C ILE A 64 24.49 -22.15 4.07
N MET A 65 23.77 -22.78 3.13
CA MET A 65 22.32 -22.98 3.24
C MET A 65 21.92 -23.75 4.50
N ARG A 66 22.71 -24.74 4.94
CA ARG A 66 22.47 -25.48 6.19
C ARG A 66 22.66 -24.65 7.46
N ARG A 67 23.47 -23.59 7.42
CA ARG A 67 23.73 -22.70 8.57
C ARG A 67 22.68 -21.59 8.71
N LEU A 68 21.96 -21.26 7.63
CA LEU A 68 21.02 -20.15 7.64
C LEU A 68 19.64 -20.55 8.17
N SER A 69 19.08 -19.71 9.03
CA SER A 69 17.73 -19.84 9.55
C SER A 69 17.11 -18.45 9.69
N HIS A 70 16.24 -18.08 8.74
CA HIS A 70 15.58 -16.78 8.72
C HIS A 70 14.24 -16.88 7.97
N PRO A 71 13.15 -16.20 8.41
CA PRO A 71 11.84 -16.28 7.77
C PRO A 71 11.84 -15.88 6.29
N ASN A 72 12.73 -14.96 5.89
CA ASN A 72 12.84 -14.46 4.51
C ASN A 72 14.03 -15.05 3.72
N VAL A 73 14.61 -16.16 4.18
CA VAL A 73 15.58 -16.95 3.40
C VAL A 73 15.04 -18.37 3.31
N VAL A 74 15.12 -18.99 2.13
CA VAL A 74 14.65 -20.38 1.96
C VAL A 74 15.51 -21.31 2.81
N ALA A 75 14.85 -22.12 3.65
CA ALA A 75 15.52 -23.06 4.53
C ALA A 75 15.97 -24.32 3.78
N ALA A 76 17.18 -24.78 4.09
CA ALA A 76 17.61 -26.13 3.76
C ALA A 76 16.75 -27.17 4.52
N ARG A 77 16.50 -28.31 3.87
CA ARG A 77 15.80 -29.47 4.43
C ARG A 77 16.71 -30.68 4.37
N ASP A 78 16.35 -31.71 5.13
CA ASP A 78 17.00 -33.01 5.01
C ASP A 78 16.66 -33.61 3.64
N VAL A 79 17.65 -34.28 3.04
CA VAL A 79 17.45 -35.03 1.80
C VAL A 79 16.70 -36.32 2.16
N PRO A 80 15.54 -36.61 1.53
CA PRO A 80 14.82 -37.85 1.80
C PRO A 80 15.68 -39.09 1.59
N GLU A 81 15.47 -40.11 2.43
CA GLU A 81 16.21 -41.37 2.36
C GLU A 81 16.11 -42.02 0.97
N GLY A 82 17.24 -42.53 0.46
CA GLY A 82 17.34 -43.13 -0.87
C GLY A 82 17.43 -42.13 -2.03
N MET A 83 17.11 -40.86 -1.82
CA MET A 83 17.07 -39.87 -2.89
C MET A 83 18.47 -39.44 -3.36
N GLN A 84 19.46 -39.48 -2.47
CA GLN A 84 20.87 -39.28 -2.83
C GLN A 84 21.37 -40.32 -3.85
N ASN A 85 20.78 -41.52 -3.89
CA ASN A 85 21.13 -42.55 -4.90
C ASN A 85 20.63 -42.18 -6.31
N LEU A 86 19.69 -41.24 -6.40
CA LEU A 86 19.18 -40.70 -7.66
C LEU A 86 19.99 -39.46 -8.13
N ALA A 87 20.99 -39.04 -7.35
CA ALA A 87 21.85 -37.92 -7.72
C ALA A 87 22.66 -38.27 -8.98
N PRO A 88 22.92 -37.30 -9.88
CA PRO A 88 23.65 -37.54 -11.12
C PRO A 88 25.16 -37.79 -10.91
N ASN A 89 25.68 -37.55 -9.71
CA ASN A 89 27.07 -37.77 -9.32
C ASN A 89 27.19 -37.84 -7.78
N ASP A 90 28.42 -38.03 -7.29
CA ASP A 90 28.73 -38.21 -5.86
C ASP A 90 28.53 -36.94 -5.00
N LEU A 91 28.07 -35.83 -5.59
CA LEU A 91 27.86 -34.60 -4.85
C LEU A 91 26.51 -34.64 -4.11
N PRO A 92 26.43 -34.07 -2.90
CA PRO A 92 25.20 -34.05 -2.12
C PRO A 92 24.11 -33.26 -2.83
N LEU A 93 22.86 -33.72 -2.73
CA LEU A 93 21.68 -32.96 -3.12
C LEU A 93 21.42 -31.82 -2.11
N LEU A 94 20.87 -30.71 -2.59
CA LEU A 94 20.36 -29.64 -1.74
C LEU A 94 18.84 -29.69 -1.73
N ALA A 95 18.28 -30.27 -0.68
CA ALA A 95 16.85 -30.22 -0.40
C ALA A 95 16.50 -28.90 0.31
N MET A 96 15.39 -28.30 -0.06
CA MET A 96 14.91 -27.00 0.41
C MET A 96 13.40 -27.03 0.58
N GLU A 97 12.85 -26.12 1.39
CA GLU A 97 11.41 -25.88 1.40
C GLU A 97 10.90 -25.45 0.01
N TYR A 98 9.71 -25.92 -0.39
CA TYR A 98 9.07 -25.52 -1.64
C TYR A 98 8.15 -24.31 -1.43
N CYS A 99 8.37 -23.26 -2.20
CA CYS A 99 7.57 -22.03 -2.18
C CYS A 99 6.46 -22.01 -3.23
N GLN A 100 5.20 -22.08 -2.80
CA GLN A 100 4.06 -22.30 -3.71
C GLN A 100 3.70 -21.12 -4.62
N GLY A 101 4.09 -19.89 -4.26
CA GLY A 101 3.81 -18.69 -5.06
C GLY A 101 4.63 -18.63 -6.36
N GLY A 102 5.74 -19.35 -6.44
CA GLY A 102 6.72 -19.24 -7.51
C GLY A 102 7.65 -18.04 -7.32
N ASP A 103 8.40 -17.69 -8.36
CA ASP A 103 9.38 -16.60 -8.32
C ASP A 103 8.77 -15.21 -8.57
N LEU A 104 9.44 -14.14 -8.12
CA LEU A 104 8.99 -12.76 -8.28
C LEU A 104 8.94 -12.32 -9.76
N ARG A 105 9.77 -12.90 -10.64
CA ARG A 105 9.71 -12.60 -12.08
C ARG A 105 8.36 -13.03 -12.66
N LYS A 106 7.76 -14.13 -12.20
CA LYS A 106 6.40 -14.53 -12.57
C LYS A 106 5.37 -13.43 -12.27
N TYR A 107 5.44 -12.81 -11.09
CA TYR A 107 4.54 -11.71 -10.70
C TYR A 107 4.80 -10.43 -11.51
N LEU A 108 6.06 -10.07 -11.77
CA LEU A 108 6.41 -8.93 -12.62
C LEU A 108 5.96 -9.12 -14.09
N ASN A 109 5.84 -10.36 -14.56
CA ASN A 109 5.37 -10.68 -15.90
C ASN A 109 3.85 -10.75 -16.04
N GLN A 110 3.10 -10.72 -14.94
CA GLN A 110 1.65 -10.57 -14.98
C GLN A 110 1.28 -9.25 -15.66
N PHE A 111 0.34 -9.29 -16.60
CA PHE A 111 0.06 -8.14 -17.46
C PHE A 111 -0.51 -6.95 -16.68
N GLU A 112 -1.23 -7.22 -15.60
CA GLU A 112 -1.75 -6.21 -14.68
C GLU A 112 -0.64 -5.43 -13.94
N ASN A 113 0.56 -6.01 -13.85
CA ASN A 113 1.71 -5.39 -13.17
C ASN A 113 2.68 -4.71 -14.16
N CYS A 114 2.27 -4.51 -15.42
CA CYS A 114 3.13 -3.91 -16.46
C CYS A 114 3.60 -2.48 -16.14
N CYS A 115 2.90 -1.77 -15.25
CA CYS A 115 3.27 -0.44 -14.74
C CYS A 115 3.64 -0.48 -13.24
N GLY A 116 4.14 -1.62 -12.76
CA GLY A 116 4.52 -1.84 -11.37
C GLY A 116 3.50 -2.66 -10.57
N LEU A 117 3.96 -3.21 -9.45
CA LEU A 117 3.14 -3.91 -8.47
C LEU A 117 2.27 -2.94 -7.67
N ARG A 118 1.29 -3.45 -6.93
CA ARG A 118 0.47 -2.64 -6.01
C ARG A 118 1.26 -2.24 -4.76
N GLU A 119 0.83 -1.17 -4.10
CA GLU A 119 1.49 -0.62 -2.90
C GLU A 119 1.76 -1.67 -1.81
N GLY A 120 0.75 -2.46 -1.38
CA GLY A 120 0.94 -3.50 -0.37
C GLY A 120 1.97 -4.58 -0.77
N ALA A 121 1.99 -4.97 -2.04
CA ALA A 121 2.99 -5.90 -2.56
C ALA A 121 4.41 -5.30 -2.55
N ILE A 122 4.55 -4.01 -2.86
CA ILE A 122 5.83 -3.31 -2.79
C ILE A 122 6.33 -3.22 -1.33
N LEU A 123 5.46 -2.84 -0.40
CA LEU A 123 5.84 -2.69 1.03
C LEU A 123 6.24 -4.04 1.65
N THR A 124 5.48 -5.11 1.39
CA THR A 124 5.81 -6.45 1.87
C THR A 124 7.11 -6.99 1.26
N LEU A 125 7.34 -6.77 -0.05
CA LEU A 125 8.61 -7.08 -0.70
C LEU A 125 9.79 -6.34 -0.06
N LEU A 126 9.67 -5.01 0.10
CA LEU A 126 10.73 -4.18 0.66
C LEU A 126 11.08 -4.63 2.08
N SER A 127 10.07 -4.87 2.92
CA SER A 127 10.24 -5.36 4.29
C SER A 127 10.93 -6.73 4.32
N ASP A 128 10.42 -7.70 3.55
CA ASP A 128 10.92 -9.08 3.56
C ASP A 128 12.36 -9.18 3.06
N ILE A 129 12.67 -8.51 1.95
CA ILE A 129 13.98 -8.60 1.30
C ILE A 129 15.04 -7.77 2.03
N ALA A 130 14.67 -6.62 2.60
CA ALA A 130 15.56 -5.88 3.48
C ALA A 130 15.94 -6.70 4.71
N SER A 131 14.96 -7.37 5.34
CA SER A 131 15.18 -8.26 6.47
C SER A 131 16.12 -9.43 6.11
N ALA A 132 15.87 -10.09 4.98
CA ALA A 132 16.72 -11.17 4.47
C ALA A 132 18.16 -10.73 4.19
N LEU A 133 18.34 -9.60 3.48
CA LEU A 133 19.67 -9.07 3.16
C LEU A 133 20.44 -8.67 4.42
N ARG A 134 19.77 -8.02 5.38
CA ARG A 134 20.36 -7.66 6.66
C ARG A 134 20.88 -8.91 7.38
N TYR A 135 20.06 -9.95 7.46
CA TYR A 135 20.44 -11.25 8.04
C TYR A 135 21.64 -11.89 7.34
N LEU A 136 21.67 -11.90 6.00
CA LEU A 136 22.82 -12.42 5.25
C LEU A 136 24.09 -11.63 5.53
N HIS A 137 24.02 -10.30 5.53
CA HIS A 137 25.16 -9.42 5.73
C HIS A 137 25.71 -9.52 7.17
N GLU A 138 24.84 -9.64 8.18
CA GLU A 138 25.21 -9.91 9.58
C GLU A 138 25.93 -11.26 9.73
N ASN A 139 25.49 -12.27 8.98
CA ASN A 139 26.15 -13.58 8.87
C ASN A 139 27.35 -13.58 7.90
N ARG A 140 27.84 -12.39 7.51
CA ARG A 140 29.02 -12.20 6.66
C ARG A 140 28.90 -12.84 5.27
N ILE A 141 27.69 -12.91 4.73
CA ILE A 141 27.38 -13.49 3.41
C ILE A 141 26.92 -12.38 2.46
N ILE A 142 27.59 -12.24 1.31
CA ILE A 142 27.12 -11.39 0.20
C ILE A 142 26.43 -12.28 -0.83
N HIS A 143 25.24 -11.91 -1.30
CA HIS A 143 24.43 -12.68 -2.26
C HIS A 143 25.02 -12.64 -3.69
N ARG A 144 25.33 -11.44 -4.20
CA ARG A 144 25.96 -11.14 -5.51
C ARG A 144 25.14 -11.42 -6.78
N ASP A 145 24.03 -12.16 -6.70
CA ASP A 145 23.12 -12.36 -7.84
C ASP A 145 21.66 -12.11 -7.44
N LEU A 146 21.39 -11.04 -6.68
CA LEU A 146 20.02 -10.73 -6.27
C LEU A 146 19.24 -10.18 -7.47
N LYS A 147 18.11 -10.81 -7.79
CA LYS A 147 17.25 -10.50 -8.94
C LYS A 147 15.86 -11.11 -8.72
N PRO A 148 14.84 -10.72 -9.49
CA PRO A 148 13.49 -11.26 -9.32
C PRO A 148 13.38 -12.79 -9.43
N GLU A 149 14.20 -13.42 -10.27
CA GLU A 149 14.23 -14.89 -10.41
C GLU A 149 14.77 -15.60 -9.15
N ASN A 150 15.52 -14.88 -8.29
CA ASN A 150 16.10 -15.39 -7.05
C ASN A 150 15.31 -14.97 -5.80
N ILE A 151 14.08 -14.50 -5.98
CA ILE A 151 13.11 -14.25 -4.91
C ILE A 151 11.91 -15.12 -5.17
N VAL A 152 11.56 -15.99 -4.23
CA VAL A 152 10.37 -16.84 -4.30
C VAL A 152 9.35 -16.44 -3.25
N LEU A 153 8.07 -16.70 -3.53
CA LEU A 153 6.96 -16.35 -2.66
C LEU A 153 6.40 -17.61 -2.01
N GLN A 154 6.41 -17.65 -0.67
CA GLN A 154 5.81 -18.69 0.14
C GLN A 154 4.39 -18.28 0.56
N GLN A 155 3.43 -19.18 0.50
CA GLN A 155 2.12 -18.93 1.10
C GLN A 155 2.26 -18.94 2.62
N GLY A 156 2.09 -17.78 3.25
CA GLY A 156 1.91 -17.65 4.69
C GLY A 156 0.42 -17.72 5.08
N GLU A 157 0.15 -17.67 6.39
CA GLU A 157 -1.23 -17.74 6.92
C GLU A 157 -2.08 -16.54 6.49
N GLN A 158 -1.47 -15.36 6.34
CA GLN A 158 -2.19 -14.09 6.10
C GLN A 158 -1.75 -13.38 4.82
N ARG A 159 -0.59 -13.72 4.27
CA ARG A 159 0.03 -13.02 3.14
C ARG A 159 1.05 -13.91 2.43
N LEU A 160 1.46 -13.50 1.23
CA LEU A 160 2.65 -14.05 0.60
C LEU A 160 3.92 -13.52 1.28
N ILE A 161 4.89 -14.42 1.51
CA ILE A 161 6.17 -14.10 2.15
C ILE A 161 7.29 -14.22 1.11
N HIS A 162 8.03 -13.14 0.89
CA HIS A 162 9.17 -13.15 -0.03
C HIS A 162 10.39 -13.77 0.66
N LYS A 163 11.04 -14.70 -0.03
CA LYS A 163 12.23 -15.40 0.44
C LYS A 163 13.33 -15.37 -0.61
N ILE A 164 14.55 -15.11 -0.18
CA ILE A 164 15.75 -15.21 -1.03
C ILE A 164 16.12 -16.69 -1.23
N ILE A 165 16.48 -17.04 -2.47
CA ILE A 165 17.05 -18.34 -2.87
C ILE A 165 18.39 -18.17 -3.58
N ASP A 166 19.04 -19.29 -3.89
CA ASP A 166 20.22 -19.41 -4.76
C ASP A 166 21.47 -18.67 -4.27
N LEU A 167 22.07 -19.21 -3.21
CA LEU A 167 23.35 -18.77 -2.67
C LEU A 167 24.55 -19.39 -3.41
N GLY A 168 24.35 -19.96 -4.61
CA GLY A 168 25.44 -20.56 -5.41
C GLY A 168 26.49 -19.56 -5.90
N TYR A 169 26.12 -18.27 -5.95
CA TYR A 169 27.05 -17.17 -6.14
C TYR A 169 27.35 -16.42 -4.86
N ALA A 170 26.90 -16.86 -3.69
CA ALA A 170 27.21 -16.17 -2.45
C ALA A 170 28.71 -16.31 -2.08
N LYS A 171 29.19 -15.45 -1.20
CA LYS A 171 30.56 -15.56 -0.64
C LYS A 171 30.61 -15.12 0.82
N GLU A 172 31.33 -15.88 1.64
CA GLU A 172 31.68 -15.53 3.01
C GLU A 172 32.81 -14.49 3.05
N LEU A 173 32.66 -13.44 3.86
CA LEU A 173 33.60 -12.32 3.94
C LEU A 173 34.94 -12.67 4.59
N ASP A 174 35.04 -13.78 5.31
CA ASP A 174 36.24 -14.19 6.07
C ASP A 174 37.41 -14.63 5.17
N GLN A 175 37.17 -14.84 3.87
CA GLN A 175 38.20 -15.06 2.86
C GLN A 175 38.67 -13.74 2.24
N SER A 176 39.49 -12.99 3.00
CA SER A 176 40.11 -11.69 2.64
C SER A 176 39.13 -10.68 2.04
N SER A 177 38.68 -9.71 2.84
CA SER A 177 37.50 -8.86 2.68
C SER A 177 37.45 -7.87 1.47
N LEU A 178 38.11 -8.18 0.35
CA LEU A 178 37.99 -7.51 -0.95
C LEU A 178 37.90 -8.58 -2.06
N CYS A 179 36.76 -8.65 -2.75
CA CYS A 179 36.45 -9.73 -3.70
C CYS A 179 36.65 -9.30 -5.16
N THR A 180 37.09 -10.21 -6.06
CA THR A 180 37.45 -9.90 -7.46
C THR A 180 36.74 -10.77 -8.52
N SER A 181 35.79 -11.64 -8.15
CA SER A 181 35.16 -12.55 -9.12
C SER A 181 33.98 -11.93 -9.87
N PHE A 182 34.00 -12.02 -11.22
CA PHE A 182 32.87 -11.69 -12.10
C PHE A 182 31.82 -12.81 -12.09
N VAL A 183 30.69 -12.57 -11.40
CA VAL A 183 29.54 -13.47 -11.30
C VAL A 183 28.26 -12.62 -11.23
N GLY A 184 27.12 -13.17 -11.64
CA GLY A 184 25.81 -12.53 -11.55
C GLY A 184 25.16 -12.19 -12.90
N THR A 185 23.95 -11.68 -12.84
CA THR A 185 23.10 -11.34 -14.00
C THR A 185 23.30 -9.88 -14.39
N LEU A 186 23.82 -9.63 -15.60
CA LEU A 186 24.23 -8.30 -16.07
C LEU A 186 23.20 -7.20 -15.83
N GLN A 187 21.91 -7.52 -15.91
CA GLN A 187 20.80 -6.59 -15.75
C GLN A 187 20.64 -6.00 -14.33
N TYR A 188 21.17 -6.65 -13.30
CA TYR A 188 21.08 -6.24 -11.89
C TYR A 188 22.46 -6.05 -11.25
N LEU A 189 23.51 -6.14 -12.06
CA LEU A 189 24.88 -6.17 -11.61
C LEU A 189 25.36 -4.76 -11.25
N ALA A 190 26.04 -4.63 -10.11
CA ALA A 190 26.63 -3.36 -9.70
C ALA A 190 27.78 -2.95 -10.66
N PRO A 191 27.99 -1.65 -10.93
CA PRO A 191 29.00 -1.18 -11.88
C PRO A 191 30.42 -1.67 -11.57
N GLU A 192 30.81 -1.72 -10.31
CA GLU A 192 32.14 -2.14 -9.88
C GLU A 192 32.46 -3.60 -10.24
N LEU A 193 31.44 -4.45 -10.43
CA LEU A 193 31.62 -5.82 -10.90
C LEU A 193 31.92 -5.87 -12.40
N LEU A 194 31.34 -4.95 -13.20
CA LEU A 194 31.65 -4.80 -14.63
C LEU A 194 33.08 -4.26 -14.83
N GLU A 195 33.50 -3.36 -13.94
CA GLU A 195 34.84 -2.77 -13.92
C GLU A 195 35.91 -3.72 -13.33
N GLN A 196 35.52 -4.93 -12.89
CA GLN A 196 36.39 -5.92 -12.25
C GLN A 196 37.14 -5.36 -11.03
N LEU A 197 36.54 -4.41 -10.33
CA LEU A 197 37.09 -3.81 -9.12
C LEU A 197 36.80 -4.68 -7.91
N LYS A 198 37.54 -4.39 -6.83
CA LYS A 198 37.24 -4.97 -5.52
C LYS A 198 35.91 -4.42 -5.00
N TYR A 199 35.05 -5.31 -4.50
CA TYR A 199 33.70 -4.95 -4.06
C TYR A 199 33.36 -5.41 -2.63
N THR A 200 32.24 -4.93 -2.10
CA THR A 200 31.74 -5.14 -0.73
C THR A 200 30.24 -5.52 -0.73
N VAL A 201 29.59 -5.56 0.43
CA VAL A 201 28.13 -5.78 0.58
C VAL A 201 27.28 -4.81 -0.25
N THR A 202 27.83 -3.64 -0.62
CA THR A 202 27.14 -2.62 -1.39
C THR A 202 26.75 -3.06 -2.81
N VAL A 203 27.29 -4.17 -3.33
CA VAL A 203 26.80 -4.76 -4.59
C VAL A 203 25.36 -5.25 -4.46
N ASP A 204 24.99 -5.82 -3.31
CA ASP A 204 23.63 -6.28 -3.06
C ASP A 204 22.66 -5.09 -2.89
N TYR A 205 23.14 -3.92 -2.44
CA TYR A 205 22.33 -2.71 -2.36
C TYR A 205 21.92 -2.21 -3.74
N TRP A 206 22.84 -2.26 -4.71
CA TRP A 206 22.52 -1.92 -6.10
C TRP A 206 21.49 -2.89 -6.67
N SER A 207 21.71 -4.19 -6.49
CA SER A 207 20.78 -5.21 -6.96
C SER A 207 19.39 -5.06 -6.30
N PHE A 208 19.33 -4.75 -5.00
CA PHE A 208 18.07 -4.51 -4.31
C PHE A 208 17.39 -3.21 -4.77
N GLY A 209 18.13 -2.13 -4.97
CA GLY A 209 17.60 -0.87 -5.49
C GLY A 209 17.04 -1.00 -6.91
N THR A 210 17.76 -1.71 -7.79
CA THR A 210 17.31 -1.94 -9.18
C THR A 210 16.06 -2.82 -9.22
N LEU A 211 16.00 -3.84 -8.36
CA LEU A 211 14.84 -4.71 -8.18
C LEU A 211 13.64 -3.95 -7.62
N ALA A 212 13.82 -3.17 -6.56
CA ALA A 212 12.76 -2.36 -5.94
C ALA A 212 12.18 -1.36 -6.95
N PHE A 213 13.04 -0.68 -7.72
CA PHE A 213 12.61 0.23 -8.77
C PHE A 213 11.76 -0.49 -9.84
N GLU A 214 12.17 -1.68 -10.29
CA GLU A 214 11.40 -2.47 -11.26
C GLU A 214 10.05 -2.92 -10.70
N CYS A 215 9.99 -3.29 -9.42
CA CYS A 215 8.74 -3.61 -8.75
C CYS A 215 7.79 -2.40 -8.65
N ILE A 216 8.33 -1.19 -8.52
CA ILE A 216 7.52 0.04 -8.44
C ILE A 216 7.02 0.50 -9.81
N THR A 217 7.84 0.33 -10.86
CA THR A 217 7.61 0.97 -12.17
C THR A 217 7.30 0.01 -13.32
N GLY A 218 7.55 -1.29 -13.14
CA GLY A 218 7.44 -2.32 -14.17
C GLY A 218 8.65 -2.43 -15.11
N PHE A 219 9.71 -1.62 -14.92
CA PHE A 219 10.93 -1.68 -15.73
C PHE A 219 12.19 -1.32 -14.91
N ARG A 220 13.38 -1.73 -15.38
CA ARG A 220 14.65 -1.45 -14.67
C ARG A 220 15.08 0.02 -14.80
N PRO A 221 15.78 0.58 -13.80
CA PRO A 221 16.07 2.02 -13.74
C PRO A 221 16.99 2.55 -14.84
N PHE A 222 17.95 1.75 -15.33
CA PHE A 222 19.01 2.25 -16.18
C PHE A 222 19.05 1.52 -17.52
N LEU A 223 18.59 2.20 -18.58
CA LEU A 223 18.66 1.80 -20.00
C LEU A 223 18.56 0.28 -20.22
N PRO A 224 17.40 -0.33 -19.87
CA PRO A 224 17.24 -1.77 -19.95
C PRO A 224 17.51 -2.29 -21.37
N ASN A 225 18.21 -3.42 -21.45
CA ASN A 225 18.55 -4.14 -22.70
C ASN A 225 19.63 -3.47 -23.56
N TRP A 226 20.22 -2.35 -23.14
CA TRP A 226 21.42 -1.81 -23.77
C TRP A 226 22.62 -2.75 -23.54
N GLN A 227 23.54 -2.81 -24.51
CA GLN A 227 24.73 -3.64 -24.38
C GLN A 227 25.64 -3.10 -23.26
N PRO A 228 26.36 -3.95 -22.50
CA PRO A 228 27.10 -3.54 -21.30
C PRO A 228 28.06 -2.36 -21.49
N VAL A 229 28.78 -2.30 -22.61
CA VAL A 229 29.74 -1.22 -22.90
C VAL A 229 29.03 0.12 -23.12
N GLN A 230 27.95 0.11 -23.91
CA GLN A 230 27.14 1.31 -24.19
C GLN A 230 26.41 1.78 -22.93
N TRP A 231 25.84 0.82 -22.20
CA TRP A 231 25.18 1.04 -20.92
C TRP A 231 26.13 1.69 -19.92
N HIS A 232 27.32 1.12 -19.71
CA HIS A 232 28.30 1.63 -18.75
C HIS A 232 28.74 3.05 -19.11
N SER A 233 29.10 3.29 -20.38
CA SER A 233 29.51 4.60 -20.89
C SER A 233 28.45 5.68 -20.65
N LYS A 234 27.16 5.34 -20.82
CA LYS A 234 26.06 6.30 -20.69
C LYS A 234 25.61 6.50 -19.24
N VAL A 235 25.42 5.41 -18.48
CA VAL A 235 24.92 5.46 -17.10
C VAL A 235 25.97 6.03 -16.15
N ARG A 236 27.27 5.90 -16.45
CA ARG A 236 28.34 6.55 -15.69
C ARG A 236 28.23 8.08 -15.65
N GLN A 237 27.49 8.69 -16.58
CA GLN A 237 27.26 10.14 -16.65
C GLN A 237 26.16 10.61 -15.67
N LYS A 238 25.48 9.69 -14.99
CA LYS A 238 24.38 10.03 -14.07
C LYS A 238 24.89 10.86 -12.88
N SER A 239 24.03 11.74 -12.37
CA SER A 239 24.25 12.42 -11.09
C SER A 239 24.09 11.45 -9.90
N GLU A 240 24.52 11.88 -8.71
CA GLU A 240 24.30 11.14 -7.46
C GLU A 240 22.81 10.92 -7.17
N MET A 241 21.96 11.87 -7.59
CA MET A 241 20.52 11.87 -7.33
C MET A 241 19.71 11.13 -8.40
N ASP A 242 20.31 10.80 -9.55
CA ASP A 242 19.59 10.14 -10.64
C ASP A 242 19.29 8.69 -10.29
N ILE A 243 18.00 8.34 -10.31
CA ILE A 243 17.49 6.98 -10.08
C ILE A 243 16.95 6.33 -11.35
N VAL A 244 16.81 7.08 -12.45
CA VAL A 244 16.39 6.54 -13.73
C VAL A 244 17.16 7.20 -14.88
N VAL A 245 17.56 6.37 -15.83
CA VAL A 245 18.10 6.78 -17.13
C VAL A 245 17.34 6.01 -18.19
N SER A 246 16.53 6.72 -18.98
CA SER A 246 15.60 6.12 -19.93
C SER A 246 15.71 6.73 -21.30
N GLU A 247 15.34 5.96 -22.32
CA GLU A 247 15.22 6.43 -23.70
C GLU A 247 13.75 6.76 -24.01
N ASP A 248 13.49 7.96 -24.53
CA ASP A 248 12.15 8.39 -24.93
C ASP A 248 11.73 7.83 -26.30
N LEU A 249 10.53 8.19 -26.76
CA LEU A 249 9.99 7.71 -28.04
C LEU A 249 10.79 8.21 -29.27
N ASN A 250 11.60 9.26 -29.09
CA ASN A 250 12.46 9.84 -30.12
C ASN A 250 13.91 9.32 -30.03
N GLY A 251 14.21 8.39 -29.13
CA GLY A 251 15.56 7.87 -28.93
C GLY A 251 16.45 8.76 -28.06
N THR A 252 15.89 9.80 -27.42
CA THR A 252 16.67 10.71 -26.57
C THR A 252 16.84 10.08 -25.19
N VAL A 253 18.09 10.01 -24.73
CA VAL A 253 18.40 9.54 -23.37
C VAL A 253 18.15 10.67 -22.36
N LYS A 254 17.23 10.44 -21.43
CA LYS A 254 16.88 11.34 -20.33
C LYS A 254 17.35 10.76 -19.00
N PHE A 255 17.90 11.62 -18.15
CA PHE A 255 18.28 11.34 -16.76
C PHE A 255 17.26 12.00 -15.83
N SER A 256 16.90 11.36 -14.74
CA SER A 256 16.00 11.95 -13.75
C SER A 256 16.27 11.43 -12.34
N SER A 257 16.15 12.34 -11.39
CA SER A 257 16.13 12.05 -9.95
C SER A 257 14.75 11.65 -9.44
N SER A 258 13.71 11.84 -10.26
CA SER A 258 12.32 11.59 -9.88
C SER A 258 11.83 10.19 -10.28
N LEU A 259 11.04 9.60 -9.40
CA LEU A 259 10.41 8.30 -9.63
C LEU A 259 9.41 8.41 -10.79
N PRO A 260 9.51 7.57 -11.84
CA PRO A 260 8.61 7.65 -12.99
C PRO A 260 7.13 7.43 -12.64
N TYR A 261 6.27 8.14 -13.37
CA TYR A 261 4.83 7.89 -13.43
C TYR A 261 4.48 7.21 -14.77
N PRO A 262 3.56 6.21 -14.81
CA PRO A 262 2.69 5.76 -13.73
C PRO A 262 3.38 4.80 -12.75
N ASN A 263 2.95 4.83 -11.50
CA ASN A 263 3.23 3.84 -10.46
C ASN A 263 2.03 3.78 -9.49
N ASN A 264 1.95 2.74 -8.66
CA ASN A 264 0.80 2.49 -7.78
C ASN A 264 1.03 2.92 -6.32
N LEU A 265 2.02 3.79 -6.06
CA LEU A 265 2.31 4.30 -4.72
C LEU A 265 1.53 5.58 -4.43
N ASN A 266 1.17 5.80 -3.17
CA ASN A 266 0.70 7.09 -2.70
C ASN A 266 1.81 8.15 -2.73
N SER A 267 1.42 9.43 -2.67
CA SER A 267 2.30 10.58 -2.84
C SER A 267 3.46 10.63 -1.83
N VAL A 268 3.22 10.22 -0.58
CA VAL A 268 4.23 10.23 0.49
C VAL A 268 5.24 9.11 0.27
N LEU A 269 4.77 7.88 0.00
CA LEU A 269 5.65 6.75 -0.26
C LEU A 269 6.49 6.97 -1.51
N ALA A 270 5.91 7.46 -2.60
CA ALA A 270 6.65 7.78 -3.82
C ALA A 270 7.83 8.73 -3.52
N LYS A 271 7.57 9.83 -2.80
CA LYS A 271 8.60 10.82 -2.44
C LYS A 271 9.67 10.27 -1.49
N ARG A 272 9.29 9.42 -0.54
CA ARG A 272 10.21 8.82 0.46
C ARG A 272 11.07 7.73 -0.18
N LEU A 273 10.46 6.84 -0.95
CA LEU A 273 11.15 5.75 -1.66
C LEU A 273 12.03 6.27 -2.79
N GLU A 274 11.66 7.36 -3.46
CA GLU A 274 12.54 8.05 -4.43
C GLU A 274 13.88 8.41 -3.80
N LYS A 275 13.85 9.05 -2.63
CA LYS A 275 15.08 9.40 -1.89
C LYS A 275 15.84 8.16 -1.44
N TRP A 276 15.14 7.16 -0.90
CA TRP A 276 15.78 5.90 -0.52
C TRP A 276 16.47 5.20 -1.71
N LEU A 277 15.85 5.22 -2.89
CA LEU A 277 16.43 4.67 -4.11
C LEU A 277 17.70 5.42 -4.54
N GLN A 278 17.85 6.71 -4.25
CA GLN A 278 19.10 7.46 -4.50
C GLN A 278 20.26 6.86 -3.71
N LEU A 279 20.03 6.43 -2.47
CA LEU A 279 21.05 5.75 -1.65
C LEU A 279 21.42 4.39 -2.26
N MET A 280 20.43 3.63 -2.74
CA MET A 280 20.62 2.27 -3.23
C MET A 280 21.21 2.22 -4.64
N LEU A 281 20.82 3.17 -5.50
CA LEU A 281 21.24 3.30 -6.90
C LEU A 281 22.42 4.27 -7.08
N MET A 282 23.13 4.57 -6.00
CA MET A 282 24.36 5.36 -6.02
C MET A 282 25.45 4.66 -6.83
N TRP A 283 26.07 5.38 -7.77
CA TRP A 283 27.16 4.82 -8.58
C TRP A 283 28.40 4.53 -7.72
N HIS A 284 28.77 5.46 -6.83
CA HIS A 284 29.98 5.35 -6.02
C HIS A 284 29.87 4.20 -4.99
N PRO A 285 30.72 3.16 -5.08
CA PRO A 285 30.51 1.88 -4.38
C PRO A 285 30.61 1.99 -2.86
N ARG A 286 31.40 2.93 -2.31
CA ARG A 286 31.51 3.14 -0.85
C ARG A 286 30.47 4.08 -0.26
N GLN A 287 29.86 4.93 -1.09
CA GLN A 287 28.82 5.87 -0.63
C GLN A 287 27.43 5.22 -0.75
N ARG A 288 27.28 4.25 -1.65
CA ARG A 288 26.04 3.48 -1.79
C ARG A 288 25.60 2.87 -0.45
N GLY A 289 24.33 3.07 -0.12
CA GLY A 289 23.75 2.64 1.14
C GLY A 289 24.12 3.48 2.37
N THR A 290 24.87 4.58 2.19
CA THR A 290 25.16 5.53 3.28
C THR A 290 23.98 6.48 3.44
N ASP A 291 23.34 6.43 4.60
CA ASP A 291 22.26 7.34 4.95
C ASP A 291 22.81 8.58 5.68
N PRO A 292 22.31 9.80 5.43
CA PRO A 292 22.79 11.02 6.09
C PRO A 292 22.59 11.00 7.63
N THR A 293 21.61 10.26 8.15
CA THR A 293 21.32 10.15 9.58
C THR A 293 22.03 8.95 10.19
N TYR A 294 21.96 7.80 9.53
CA TYR A 294 22.44 6.52 10.07
C TYR A 294 23.87 6.14 9.64
N GLY A 295 24.47 6.89 8.72
CA GLY A 295 25.83 6.66 8.24
C GLY A 295 25.93 5.44 7.29
N PRO A 296 27.14 4.85 7.15
CA PRO A 296 27.39 3.77 6.20
C PRO A 296 26.59 2.50 6.55
N ASN A 297 26.00 1.85 5.54
CA ASN A 297 25.05 0.74 5.67
C ASN A 297 23.74 1.12 6.40
N GLY A 298 23.48 2.42 6.56
CA GLY A 298 22.27 2.97 7.19
C GLY A 298 21.00 2.84 6.34
N CYS A 299 21.11 2.43 5.07
CA CYS A 299 19.98 2.33 4.15
C CYS A 299 18.84 1.38 4.61
N PHE A 300 19.15 0.38 5.42
CA PHE A 300 18.13 -0.52 5.98
C PHE A 300 17.30 0.18 7.07
N LYS A 301 17.93 0.97 7.95
CA LYS A 301 17.21 1.76 8.96
C LYS A 301 16.41 2.87 8.31
N ALA A 302 16.96 3.51 7.27
CA ALA A 302 16.25 4.49 6.47
C ALA A 302 14.98 3.91 5.82
N LEU A 303 15.01 2.64 5.41
CA LEU A 303 13.83 1.94 4.91
C LEU A 303 12.85 1.58 6.03
N ASP A 304 13.34 1.14 7.19
CA ASP A 304 12.50 0.86 8.36
C ASP A 304 11.68 2.11 8.74
N ASP A 305 12.27 3.30 8.71
CA ASP A 305 11.56 4.57 8.95
C ASP A 305 10.40 4.79 7.96
N ILE A 306 10.56 4.38 6.70
CA ILE A 306 9.52 4.50 5.67
C ILE A 306 8.43 3.45 5.90
N LEU A 307 8.81 2.20 6.18
CA LEU A 307 7.90 1.08 6.40
C LEU A 307 7.05 1.26 7.67
N ASN A 308 7.58 1.94 8.68
CA ASN A 308 6.90 2.21 9.95
C ASN A 308 5.99 3.45 9.91
N LEU A 309 5.89 4.15 8.78
CA LEU A 309 4.99 5.29 8.64
C LEU A 309 3.53 4.86 8.79
N LYS A 310 2.79 5.57 9.64
CA LYS A 310 1.34 5.51 9.70
C LYS A 310 0.77 6.59 8.78
N LEU A 311 0.08 6.17 7.72
CA LEU A 311 -0.44 7.06 6.69
C LEU A 311 -1.96 7.09 6.76
N VAL A 312 -2.52 8.30 6.73
CA VAL A 312 -3.96 8.52 6.59
C VAL A 312 -4.23 9.08 5.19
N HIS A 313 -5.19 8.49 4.49
CA HIS A 313 -5.58 8.90 3.14
C HIS A 313 -6.93 9.60 3.19
N ILE A 314 -7.01 10.79 2.60
CA ILE A 314 -8.20 11.64 2.62
C ILE A 314 -8.55 12.01 1.19
N LEU A 315 -9.69 11.53 0.70
CA LEU A 315 -10.26 11.93 -0.58
C LEU A 315 -11.10 13.21 -0.36
N ASN A 316 -10.62 14.33 -0.90
CA ASN A 316 -11.39 15.56 -0.94
C ASN A 316 -12.50 15.44 -1.99
N MET A 317 -13.76 15.38 -1.55
CA MET A 317 -14.90 15.22 -2.45
C MET A 317 -15.21 16.49 -3.27
N VAL A 318 -14.61 17.63 -2.92
CA VAL A 318 -14.72 18.87 -3.69
C VAL A 318 -13.86 18.81 -4.96
N THR A 319 -12.64 18.31 -4.84
CA THR A 319 -11.63 18.31 -5.91
C THR A 319 -11.38 16.92 -6.51
N GLY A 320 -11.87 15.85 -5.87
CA GLY A 320 -11.56 14.46 -6.19
C GLY A 320 -10.08 14.07 -6.02
N THR A 321 -9.30 14.85 -5.28
CA THR A 321 -7.87 14.58 -5.03
C THR A 321 -7.66 13.84 -3.72
N ILE A 322 -6.71 12.89 -3.72
CA ILE A 322 -6.33 12.14 -2.51
C ILE A 322 -5.13 12.83 -1.86
N HIS A 323 -5.30 13.27 -0.62
CA HIS A 323 -4.25 13.81 0.23
C HIS A 323 -3.78 12.70 1.18
N THR A 324 -2.47 12.56 1.35
CA THR A 324 -1.89 11.53 2.24
C THR A 324 -1.07 12.19 3.32
N TYR A 325 -1.41 11.91 4.57
CA TYR A 325 -0.80 12.53 5.74
C TYR A 325 -0.08 11.46 6.57
N PRO A 326 1.25 11.57 6.76
CA PRO A 326 1.91 10.80 7.82
C PRO A 326 1.44 11.33 9.17
N VAL A 327 1.02 10.42 10.04
CA VAL A 327 0.54 10.72 11.40
C VAL A 327 1.34 9.97 12.44
N THR A 328 1.34 10.50 13.66
CA THR A 328 1.92 9.82 14.84
C THR A 328 0.81 9.27 15.73
N ASP A 329 1.15 8.37 16.66
CA ASP A 329 0.16 7.76 17.56
C ASP A 329 -0.53 8.77 18.48
N ASP A 330 0.18 9.83 18.85
CA ASP A 330 -0.31 10.88 19.75
C ASP A 330 -0.96 12.05 18.99
N GLU A 331 -0.98 12.03 17.66
CA GLU A 331 -1.52 13.14 16.87
C GLU A 331 -3.05 13.22 17.03
N SER A 332 -3.54 14.38 17.47
CA SER A 332 -4.98 14.62 17.63
C SER A 332 -5.69 14.80 16.28
N LEU A 333 -7.00 14.54 16.24
CA LEU A 333 -7.79 14.78 15.03
C LEU A 333 -7.79 16.27 14.64
N GLN A 334 -7.72 17.19 15.61
CA GLN A 334 -7.64 18.63 15.38
C GLN A 334 -6.34 19.01 14.66
N SER A 335 -5.20 18.43 15.06
CA SER A 335 -3.92 18.62 14.36
C SER A 335 -4.02 18.17 12.90
N LEU A 336 -4.65 17.00 12.66
CA LEU A 336 -4.87 16.51 11.30
C LEU A 336 -5.80 17.45 10.51
N LYS A 337 -6.91 17.93 11.10
CA LYS A 337 -7.82 18.90 10.47
C LYS A 337 -7.13 20.20 10.07
N ALA A 338 -6.23 20.73 10.91
CA ALA A 338 -5.44 21.91 10.59
C ALA A 338 -4.54 21.71 9.36
N ARG A 339 -3.96 20.50 9.20
CA ARG A 339 -3.16 20.13 8.03
C ARG A 339 -4.03 19.96 6.77
N ILE A 340 -5.21 19.36 6.91
CA ILE A 340 -6.20 19.25 5.83
C ILE A 340 -6.61 20.64 5.34
N GLN A 341 -6.80 21.59 6.25
CA GLN A 341 -7.16 22.96 5.90
C GLN A 341 -6.08 23.63 5.04
N GLN A 342 -4.80 23.37 5.30
CA GLN A 342 -3.70 23.94 4.50
C GLN A 342 -3.72 23.46 3.04
N ASP A 343 -4.03 22.18 2.82
CA ASP A 343 -4.03 21.59 1.48
C ASP A 343 -5.35 21.77 0.72
N THR A 344 -6.47 21.94 1.42
CA THR A 344 -7.82 21.97 0.83
C THR A 344 -8.50 23.34 0.89
N GLY A 345 -8.05 24.21 1.80
CA GLY A 345 -8.68 25.49 2.09
C GLY A 345 -9.99 25.40 2.90
N ILE A 346 -10.45 24.21 3.27
CA ILE A 346 -11.69 24.00 4.03
C ILE A 346 -11.43 24.24 5.53
N PRO A 347 -12.09 25.20 6.19
CA PRO A 347 -11.94 25.47 7.63
C PRO A 347 -12.24 24.23 8.50
N GLU A 348 -11.58 24.08 9.65
CA GLU A 348 -11.74 22.90 10.52
C GLU A 348 -13.20 22.62 10.92
N GLU A 349 -13.99 23.68 11.13
CA GLU A 349 -15.42 23.65 11.44
C GLU A 349 -16.29 23.13 10.28
N ASP A 350 -15.87 23.36 9.04
CA ASP A 350 -16.59 22.95 7.83
C ASP A 350 -16.17 21.56 7.32
N GLN A 351 -15.10 20.99 7.88
CA GLN A 351 -14.61 19.66 7.52
C GLN A 351 -15.50 18.56 8.11
N GLU A 352 -16.36 17.96 7.29
CA GLU A 352 -17.06 16.72 7.60
C GLU A 352 -16.25 15.52 7.05
N LEU A 353 -15.68 14.73 7.95
CA LEU A 353 -14.84 13.57 7.63
C LEU A 353 -15.61 12.28 7.88
N LEU A 354 -15.88 11.51 6.83
CA LEU A 354 -16.64 10.26 6.87
C LEU A 354 -15.78 9.06 6.50
N GLN A 355 -15.93 7.96 7.22
CA GLN A 355 -15.44 6.63 6.82
C GLN A 355 -16.39 5.96 5.82
N GLU A 356 -15.98 4.84 5.22
CA GLU A 356 -16.77 4.08 4.22
C GLU A 356 -18.21 3.76 4.68
N ALA A 357 -18.40 3.44 5.97
CA ALA A 357 -19.71 3.16 6.55
C ALA A 357 -20.57 4.42 6.85
N GLY A 358 -20.18 5.58 6.36
CA GLY A 358 -20.81 6.87 6.60
C GLY A 358 -20.75 7.34 8.06
N LEU A 359 -19.80 6.83 8.84
CA LEU A 359 -19.56 7.25 10.23
C LEU A 359 -18.64 8.47 10.22
N ALA A 360 -19.04 9.52 10.94
CA ALA A 360 -18.17 10.66 11.17
C ALA A 360 -17.03 10.28 12.12
N LEU A 361 -15.85 10.84 11.90
CA LEU A 361 -14.72 10.64 12.80
C LEU A 361 -15.02 11.19 14.20
N ILE A 362 -14.49 10.51 15.22
CA ILE A 362 -14.73 10.83 16.63
C ILE A 362 -13.70 11.87 17.08
N PRO A 363 -14.09 13.09 17.51
CA PRO A 363 -13.16 14.18 17.81
C PRO A 363 -12.13 13.90 18.92
N ASP A 364 -12.52 13.12 19.93
CA ASP A 364 -11.66 12.82 21.09
C ASP A 364 -10.67 11.67 20.81
N LYS A 365 -10.83 10.96 19.69
CA LYS A 365 -9.90 9.90 19.28
C LYS A 365 -8.73 10.49 18.48
N PRO A 366 -7.54 9.88 18.55
CA PRO A 366 -6.39 10.31 17.76
C PRO A 366 -6.66 10.17 16.25
N ALA A 367 -5.84 10.84 15.45
CA ALA A 367 -5.86 10.78 13.99
C ALA A 367 -5.67 9.36 13.44
N THR A 368 -5.00 8.48 14.20
CA THR A 368 -4.81 7.07 13.87
C THR A 368 -6.10 6.25 13.83
N GLN A 369 -7.23 6.78 14.32
CA GLN A 369 -8.55 6.14 14.18
C GLN A 369 -8.97 5.87 12.73
N CYS A 370 -8.35 6.55 11.76
CA CYS A 370 -8.58 6.38 10.34
C CYS A 370 -7.92 5.12 9.77
N ILE A 371 -6.95 4.54 10.50
CA ILE A 371 -6.14 3.40 10.04
C ILE A 371 -6.76 2.13 10.60
N SER A 372 -7.03 1.14 9.74
CA SER A 372 -7.45 -0.18 10.19
C SER A 372 -6.31 -0.95 10.86
N ASP A 373 -6.62 -1.71 11.91
CA ASP A 373 -5.67 -2.60 12.61
C ASP A 373 -5.22 -3.82 11.76
N SER A 374 -5.50 -3.83 10.45
CA SER A 374 -5.21 -4.95 9.58
C SER A 374 -3.70 -5.07 9.32
N LYS A 375 -3.16 -6.29 9.48
CA LYS A 375 -1.74 -6.57 9.21
C LYS A 375 -1.43 -6.35 7.72
N LEU A 376 -0.27 -5.77 7.44
CA LEU A 376 0.27 -5.57 6.08
C LEU A 376 0.24 -6.86 5.26
N ASN A 377 -0.45 -6.84 4.12
CA ASN A 377 -0.47 -7.90 3.12
C ASN A 377 -0.40 -7.31 1.70
N GLU A 378 -0.20 -8.15 0.68
CA GLU A 378 -0.11 -7.74 -0.73
C GLU A 378 -1.36 -7.07 -1.29
N GLY A 379 -2.53 -7.35 -0.70
CA GLY A 379 -3.81 -6.76 -1.05
C GLY A 379 -4.05 -5.37 -0.46
N ARG A 380 -3.20 -4.92 0.47
CA ARG A 380 -3.34 -3.60 1.10
C ARG A 380 -3.20 -2.51 0.05
N THR A 381 -4.25 -1.70 -0.06
CA THR A 381 -4.29 -0.47 -0.85
C THR A 381 -4.68 0.69 0.05
N LEU A 382 -4.42 1.92 -0.40
CA LEU A 382 -4.91 3.13 0.25
C LEU A 382 -6.44 3.17 0.40
N ASP A 383 -7.17 2.35 -0.38
CA ASP A 383 -8.64 2.30 -0.36
C ASP A 383 -9.20 1.66 0.91
N MET A 384 -8.42 0.85 1.62
CA MET A 384 -8.88 0.18 2.85
C MET A 384 -9.04 1.14 4.03
N ASP A 385 -8.21 2.18 4.07
CA ASP A 385 -8.11 3.16 5.17
C ASP A 385 -8.51 4.58 4.69
N LEU A 386 -9.36 4.67 3.66
CA LEU A 386 -9.73 5.92 3.02
C LEU A 386 -10.82 6.67 3.79
N VAL A 387 -10.57 7.95 4.08
CA VAL A 387 -11.54 8.88 4.65
C VAL A 387 -12.02 9.85 3.57
N PHE A 388 -13.31 10.14 3.55
CA PHE A 388 -13.95 11.06 2.63
C PHE A 388 -14.18 12.41 3.30
N LEU A 389 -13.63 13.47 2.71
CA LEU A 389 -13.79 14.84 3.19
C LEU A 389 -14.89 15.56 2.41
N PHE A 390 -15.85 16.10 3.14
CA PHE A 390 -16.92 16.96 2.67
C PHE A 390 -16.80 18.35 3.30
N ASP A 391 -17.38 19.34 2.62
CA ASP A 391 -17.34 20.75 2.97
C ASP A 391 -18.77 21.18 3.32
N ASN A 392 -19.03 21.42 4.59
CA ASN A 392 -20.35 21.80 5.09
C ASN A 392 -20.82 23.17 4.57
N SER A 393 -19.91 24.02 4.10
CA SER A 393 -20.25 25.32 3.51
C SER A 393 -20.86 25.19 2.11
N LYS A 394 -20.66 24.05 1.43
CA LYS A 394 -21.14 23.80 0.07
C LYS A 394 -22.52 23.17 0.03
N ILE A 395 -23.43 23.84 -0.67
CA ILE A 395 -24.78 23.32 -0.97
C ILE A 395 -24.85 22.47 -2.24
N THR A 396 -23.91 22.67 -3.17
CA THR A 396 -23.81 21.93 -4.43
C THR A 396 -22.36 21.71 -4.79
N TYR A 397 -22.06 20.52 -5.32
CA TYR A 397 -20.75 20.16 -5.84
C TYR A 397 -20.75 20.30 -7.37
N GLU A 398 -19.67 20.85 -7.91
CA GLU A 398 -19.44 20.91 -9.35
C GLU A 398 -19.37 19.49 -9.93
N THR A 399 -19.91 19.32 -11.14
CA THR A 399 -19.98 17.99 -11.78
C THR A 399 -18.66 17.57 -12.43
N GLN A 400 -17.74 18.52 -12.63
CA GLN A 400 -16.46 18.27 -13.30
C GLN A 400 -15.31 18.28 -12.30
N ILE A 401 -14.65 17.13 -12.22
CA ILE A 401 -13.39 16.96 -11.50
C ILE A 401 -12.29 16.76 -12.54
N SER A 402 -11.16 17.45 -12.38
CA SER A 402 -10.01 17.26 -13.28
C SER A 402 -9.45 15.85 -13.11
N PRO A 403 -9.34 15.05 -14.19
CA PRO A 403 -8.74 13.73 -14.12
C PRO A 403 -7.24 13.85 -13.80
N ARG A 404 -6.65 12.77 -13.30
CA ARG A 404 -5.21 12.72 -13.02
C ARG A 404 -4.39 13.03 -14.28
N PRO A 405 -3.25 13.71 -14.15
CA PRO A 405 -2.34 13.90 -15.26
C PRO A 405 -1.81 12.53 -15.75
N GLN A 406 -1.82 12.35 -17.06
CA GLN A 406 -1.33 11.14 -17.71
C GLN A 406 0.18 11.23 -18.01
N PRO A 407 0.89 10.09 -18.14
CA PRO A 407 2.32 10.07 -18.44
C PRO A 407 2.68 10.79 -19.76
N GLU A 408 3.91 11.32 -19.86
CA GLU A 408 4.41 12.04 -21.06
C GLU A 408 4.23 11.21 -22.34
N SER A 409 4.56 9.92 -22.28
CA SER A 409 4.42 8.97 -23.40
C SER A 409 2.98 8.72 -23.82
N VAL A 410 2.03 8.75 -22.87
CA VAL A 410 0.59 8.62 -23.16
C VAL A 410 0.07 9.89 -23.82
N SER A 411 0.44 11.06 -23.31
CA SER A 411 0.11 12.35 -23.94
C SER A 411 0.66 12.43 -25.37
N TYR A 412 1.90 11.97 -25.57
CA TYR A 412 2.53 11.94 -26.89
C TYR A 412 1.75 11.08 -27.89
N ILE A 413 1.38 9.84 -27.52
CA ILE A 413 0.66 8.94 -28.43
C ILE A 413 -0.80 9.35 -28.66
N LEU A 414 -1.42 10.05 -27.70
CA LEU A 414 -2.76 10.63 -27.88
C LEU A 414 -2.77 11.75 -28.92
N GLN A 415 -1.68 12.51 -29.05
CA GLN A 415 -1.54 13.53 -30.08
C GLN A 415 -1.28 12.93 -31.47
N GLU A 416 -0.48 11.86 -31.55
CA GLU A 416 -0.10 11.22 -32.81
C GLU A 416 -0.41 9.71 -32.86
N PRO A 417 -1.69 9.28 -32.78
CA PRO A 417 -2.06 7.87 -32.61
C PRO A 417 -1.72 6.98 -33.82
N LYS A 418 -1.46 7.57 -34.99
CA LYS A 418 -1.09 6.87 -36.23
C LYS A 418 0.43 6.68 -36.39
N ARG A 419 1.26 7.18 -35.45
CA ARG A 419 2.71 7.04 -35.51
C ARG A 419 3.10 5.56 -35.39
N ASN A 420 3.97 5.11 -36.28
CA ASN A 420 4.57 3.78 -36.18
C ASN A 420 5.62 3.77 -35.06
N LEU A 421 5.49 2.83 -34.14
CA LEU A 421 6.42 2.61 -33.03
C LEU A 421 6.97 1.19 -33.11
N ALA A 422 8.20 0.99 -32.64
CA ALA A 422 8.75 -0.36 -32.50
C ALA A 422 7.95 -1.16 -31.45
N PHE A 423 7.93 -2.49 -31.57
CA PHE A 423 7.12 -3.35 -30.68
C PHE A 423 7.39 -3.12 -29.18
N PHE A 424 8.65 -2.90 -28.78
CA PHE A 424 8.98 -2.64 -27.38
C PHE A 424 8.42 -1.30 -26.88
N GLN A 425 8.36 -0.28 -27.74
CA GLN A 425 7.74 1.01 -27.45
C GLN A 425 6.22 0.84 -27.34
N LEU A 426 5.59 0.12 -28.29
CA LEU A 426 4.17 -0.23 -28.25
C LEU A 426 3.78 -0.94 -26.95
N ARG A 427 4.54 -1.97 -26.56
CA ARG A 427 4.32 -2.70 -25.31
C ARG A 427 4.29 -1.77 -24.09
N LYS A 428 5.20 -0.79 -24.03
CA LYS A 428 5.23 0.21 -22.95
C LYS A 428 4.03 1.14 -22.99
N VAL A 429 3.77 1.80 -24.13
CA VAL A 429 2.69 2.81 -24.20
C VAL A 429 1.31 2.19 -24.07
N TRP A 430 1.08 1.00 -24.62
CA TRP A 430 -0.20 0.29 -24.47
C TRP A 430 -0.44 -0.13 -23.02
N GLY A 431 0.60 -0.61 -22.33
CA GLY A 431 0.51 -0.90 -20.89
C GLY A 431 0.15 0.35 -20.08
N GLN A 432 0.78 1.48 -20.38
CA GLN A 432 0.50 2.75 -19.70
C GLN A 432 -0.90 3.32 -20.00
N VAL A 433 -1.40 3.17 -21.23
CA VAL A 433 -2.77 3.55 -21.59
C VAL A 433 -3.78 2.66 -20.86
N TRP A 434 -3.58 1.35 -20.85
CA TRP A 434 -4.40 0.42 -20.08
C TRP A 434 -4.43 0.77 -18.59
N HIS A 435 -3.27 1.06 -18.00
CA HIS A 435 -3.14 1.50 -16.61
C HIS A 435 -3.85 2.84 -16.33
N SER A 436 -3.79 3.77 -17.28
CA SER A 436 -4.53 5.05 -17.18
C SER A 436 -6.05 4.81 -17.16
N ILE A 437 -6.56 3.90 -17.99
CA ILE A 437 -7.99 3.51 -18.00
C ILE A 437 -8.37 2.81 -16.69
N GLN A 438 -7.51 1.92 -16.19
CA GLN A 438 -7.70 1.29 -14.88
C GLN A 438 -7.78 2.33 -13.77
N THR A 439 -6.87 3.32 -13.76
CA THR A 439 -6.86 4.41 -12.78
C THR A 439 -8.15 5.23 -12.84
N LEU A 440 -8.64 5.56 -14.04
CA LEU A 440 -9.93 6.24 -14.21
C LEU A 440 -11.11 5.43 -13.62
N LYS A 441 -11.12 4.10 -13.84
CA LYS A 441 -12.13 3.22 -13.26
C LYS A 441 -12.06 3.21 -11.74
N GLU A 442 -10.85 3.09 -11.17
CA GLU A 442 -10.64 3.07 -9.72
C GLU A 442 -11.01 4.41 -9.08
N ASP A 443 -10.60 5.54 -9.65
CA ASP A 443 -10.95 6.87 -9.14
C ASP A 443 -12.46 7.11 -9.21
N CYS A 444 -13.15 6.68 -10.27
CA CYS A 444 -14.61 6.74 -10.35
C CYS A 444 -15.29 5.92 -9.24
N ASN A 445 -14.79 4.71 -8.97
CA ASN A 445 -15.30 3.87 -7.89
C ASN A 445 -15.09 4.51 -6.51
N ARG A 446 -13.95 5.17 -6.27
CA ARG A 446 -13.68 5.90 -5.01
C ARG A 446 -14.66 7.05 -4.81
N LEU A 447 -14.95 7.83 -5.86
CA LEU A 447 -15.95 8.90 -5.80
C LEU A 447 -17.35 8.34 -5.50
N GLN A 448 -17.72 7.20 -6.09
CA GLN A 448 -18.97 6.51 -5.75
C GLN A 448 -19.00 6.04 -4.29
N GLN A 449 -17.88 5.53 -3.75
CA GLN A 449 -17.78 5.16 -2.34
C GLN A 449 -17.98 6.38 -1.42
N GLY A 450 -17.38 7.53 -1.75
CA GLY A 450 -17.63 8.77 -1.01
C GLY A 450 -19.10 9.17 -1.03
N GLN A 451 -19.74 9.15 -2.20
CA GLN A 451 -21.17 9.43 -2.31
C GLN A 451 -22.03 8.44 -1.49
N ARG A 452 -21.68 7.15 -1.47
CA ARG A 452 -22.34 6.14 -0.63
C ARG A 452 -22.13 6.41 0.85
N ALA A 453 -20.94 6.80 1.28
CA ALA A 453 -20.65 7.16 2.67
C ALA A 453 -21.53 8.34 3.14
N ALA A 454 -21.65 9.40 2.33
CA ALA A 454 -22.56 10.51 2.60
C ALA A 454 -24.03 10.06 2.66
N MET A 455 -24.47 9.19 1.74
CA MET A 455 -25.82 8.62 1.77
C MET A 455 -26.09 7.81 3.05
N MET A 456 -25.12 7.01 3.50
CA MET A 456 -25.24 6.24 4.74
C MET A 456 -25.34 7.15 5.97
N ASN A 457 -24.57 8.24 5.99
CA ASN A 457 -24.68 9.25 7.04
C ASN A 457 -26.08 9.90 7.05
N LEU A 458 -26.60 10.30 5.89
CA LEU A 458 -27.94 10.87 5.74
C LEU A 458 -29.03 9.91 6.22
N LEU A 459 -28.98 8.64 5.83
CA LEU A 459 -29.94 7.62 6.27
C LEU A 459 -29.93 7.43 7.78
N ARG A 460 -28.74 7.48 8.41
CA ARG A 460 -28.60 7.40 9.86
C ARG A 460 -29.24 8.60 10.56
N ASN A 461 -28.98 9.81 10.07
CA ASN A 461 -29.59 11.04 10.59
C ASN A 461 -31.12 11.05 10.42
N ASN A 462 -31.62 10.65 9.25
CA ASN A 462 -33.06 10.56 8.99
C ASN A 462 -33.76 9.53 9.91
N SER A 463 -33.10 8.43 10.26
CA SER A 463 -33.61 7.47 11.25
C SER A 463 -33.77 8.12 12.63
N CYS A 464 -32.78 8.88 13.09
CA CYS A 464 -32.84 9.60 14.37
C CYS A 464 -33.96 10.66 14.35
N LEU A 465 -34.04 11.46 13.28
CA LEU A 465 -35.07 12.47 13.11
C LEU A 465 -36.47 11.85 13.10
N SER A 466 -36.64 10.70 12.46
CA SER A 466 -37.90 9.96 12.46
C SER A 466 -38.29 9.49 13.87
N LYS A 467 -37.33 9.03 14.69
CA LYS A 467 -37.58 8.66 16.09
C LYS A 467 -38.00 9.88 16.93
N MET A 468 -37.33 11.02 16.75
CA MET A 468 -37.69 12.27 17.42
C MET A 468 -39.07 12.77 16.99
N LYS A 469 -39.40 12.70 15.69
CA LYS A 469 -40.73 13.04 15.17
C LYS A 469 -41.83 12.22 15.83
N ASN A 470 -41.63 10.91 15.95
CA ASN A 470 -42.61 10.02 16.58
C ASN A 470 -42.78 10.34 18.08
N SER A 471 -41.68 10.65 18.77
CA SER A 471 -41.70 11.07 20.17
C SER A 471 -42.44 12.41 20.35
N MET A 472 -42.16 13.37 19.47
CA MET A 472 -42.84 14.68 19.45
C MET A 472 -44.33 14.53 19.18
N ALA A 473 -44.73 13.67 18.23
CA ALA A 473 -46.13 13.40 17.94
C ALA A 473 -46.84 12.79 19.18
N SER A 474 -46.18 11.86 19.87
CA SER A 474 -46.69 11.28 21.12
C SER A 474 -46.84 12.33 22.23
N MET A 475 -45.82 13.17 22.46
CA MET A 475 -45.88 14.24 23.45
C MET A 475 -46.95 15.27 23.12
N SER A 476 -47.13 15.61 21.84
CA SER A 476 -48.18 16.53 21.39
C SER A 476 -49.58 15.98 21.66
N GLN A 477 -49.80 14.69 21.41
CA GLN A 477 -51.07 14.03 21.74
C GLN A 477 -51.33 14.01 23.25
N GLN A 478 -50.31 13.72 24.06
CA GLN A 478 -50.43 13.78 25.53
C GLN A 478 -50.73 15.19 26.04
N LEU A 479 -50.06 16.20 25.50
CA LEU A 479 -50.29 17.60 25.86
C LEU A 479 -51.71 18.02 25.48
N LYS A 480 -52.18 17.67 24.29
CA LYS A 480 -53.56 17.91 23.86
C LYS A 480 -54.56 17.29 24.81
N ALA A 481 -54.38 16.01 25.17
CA ALA A 481 -55.27 15.33 26.12
C ALA A 481 -55.28 15.99 27.51
N LYS A 482 -54.10 16.43 28.01
CA LYS A 482 -54.01 17.15 29.29
C LYS A 482 -54.67 18.54 29.23
N LEU A 483 -54.53 19.27 28.13
CA LEU A 483 -55.17 20.56 27.94
C LEU A 483 -56.69 20.41 27.81
N ASP A 484 -57.18 19.40 27.11
CA ASP A 484 -58.61 19.12 27.02
C ASP A 484 -59.17 18.79 28.41
N PHE A 485 -58.49 17.95 29.18
CA PHE A 485 -58.85 17.66 30.58
C PHE A 485 -58.85 18.92 31.47
N PHE A 486 -57.80 19.75 31.37
CA PHE A 486 -57.69 20.98 32.13
C PHE A 486 -58.79 21.98 31.78
N LYS A 487 -59.09 22.16 30.49
CA LYS A 487 -60.19 23.02 30.02
C LYS A 487 -61.54 22.55 30.55
N THR A 488 -61.79 21.24 30.58
CA THR A 488 -63.01 20.70 31.18
C THR A 488 -63.04 20.96 32.69
N SER A 489 -61.93 20.72 33.40
CA SER A 489 -61.84 20.96 34.85
C SER A 489 -62.09 22.43 35.21
N ILE A 490 -61.38 23.36 34.58
CA ILE A 490 -61.48 24.79 34.91
C ILE A 490 -62.86 25.35 34.56
N GLN A 491 -63.50 24.85 33.50
CA GLN A 491 -64.86 25.25 33.15
C GLN A 491 -65.87 24.82 34.22
N ILE A 492 -65.75 23.58 34.72
CA ILE A 492 -66.60 23.07 35.80
C ILE A 492 -66.38 23.89 37.08
N ASP A 493 -65.12 24.18 37.43
CA ASP A 493 -64.78 24.97 38.61
C ASP A 493 -65.37 26.39 38.52
N LEU A 494 -65.26 27.04 37.35
CA LEU A 494 -65.84 28.38 37.10
C LEU A 494 -67.37 28.37 37.16
N GLU A 495 -68.03 27.38 36.54
CA GLU A 495 -69.50 27.25 36.57
C GLU A 495 -70.02 27.02 37.99
N LYS A 496 -69.40 26.09 38.73
CA LYS A 496 -69.80 25.79 40.11
C LYS A 496 -69.47 26.91 41.08
N TYR A 497 -68.37 27.63 40.88
CA TYR A 497 -68.08 28.84 41.64
C TYR A 497 -69.16 29.91 41.42
N ASN A 498 -69.58 30.13 40.17
CA ASN A 498 -70.64 31.10 39.87
C ASN A 498 -71.99 30.69 40.49
N GLU A 499 -72.38 29.42 40.42
CA GLU A 499 -73.63 28.92 41.04
C GLU A 499 -73.69 29.16 42.55
N GLN A 500 -72.55 29.09 43.25
CA GLN A 500 -72.50 29.24 44.71
C GLN A 500 -72.30 30.68 45.21
N THR A 501 -72.11 31.67 44.32
CA THR A 501 -71.81 33.06 44.74
C THR A 501 -72.92 33.72 45.58
N GLU A 502 -74.18 33.29 45.44
CA GLU A 502 -75.32 33.87 46.17
C GLU A 502 -75.54 33.27 47.57
N PHE A 503 -75.03 32.05 47.84
CA PHE A 503 -75.30 31.30 49.08
C PHE A 503 -74.04 30.66 49.73
N GLY A 504 -72.86 30.78 49.11
CA GLY A 504 -71.60 30.12 49.50
C GLY A 504 -70.44 31.09 49.74
N ILE A 505 -69.20 30.61 49.55
CA ILE A 505 -67.96 31.41 49.72
C ILE A 505 -67.78 32.30 48.49
N SER A 506 -67.83 33.62 48.65
CA SER A 506 -67.57 34.61 47.61
C SER A 506 -66.31 35.43 47.92
N ASP A 507 -65.32 35.36 47.03
CA ASP A 507 -64.20 36.30 47.01
C ASP A 507 -64.45 37.33 45.89
N GLU A 508 -64.75 38.57 46.27
CA GLU A 508 -64.66 39.71 45.36
C GLU A 508 -63.19 40.09 45.16
N THR A 509 -62.61 39.65 44.04
CA THR A 509 -61.60 40.45 43.32
C THR A 509 -61.93 40.44 41.83
N PRO A 510 -62.48 41.55 41.27
CA PRO A 510 -62.74 41.67 39.84
C PRO A 510 -61.50 42.20 39.12
N GLY A 511 -61.10 41.54 38.05
CA GLY A 511 -60.02 41.99 37.16
C GLY A 511 -59.98 41.18 35.88
N GLY A 512 -60.95 41.42 35.00
CA GLY A 512 -60.94 40.89 33.64
C GLY A 512 -59.72 41.35 32.84
N ALA A 513 -59.29 40.52 31.90
CA ALA A 513 -58.58 41.00 30.72
C ALA A 513 -59.62 41.06 29.60
N ASP A 514 -60.09 42.28 29.38
CA ASP A 514 -61.14 42.71 28.45
C ASP A 514 -60.72 42.51 26.99
N ASP A 515 -61.67 42.07 26.17
CA ASP A 515 -61.57 41.91 24.72
C ASP A 515 -62.22 43.15 24.09
N GLY A 516 -61.43 44.05 23.49
CA GLY A 516 -61.99 45.09 22.63
C GLY A 516 -61.18 46.37 22.43
N ALA A 517 -60.30 46.39 21.41
CA ALA A 517 -60.11 47.54 20.51
C ALA A 517 -59.06 47.24 19.42
N GLU A 518 -59.50 47.12 18.17
CA GLU A 518 -58.72 47.57 16.99
C GLU A 518 -59.35 48.90 16.50
N PRO A 519 -58.70 49.73 15.64
CA PRO A 519 -57.30 49.78 15.19
C PRO A 519 -56.68 51.21 15.24
N HIS A 520 -55.35 51.36 15.11
CA HIS A 520 -54.68 52.48 14.40
C HIS A 520 -53.14 52.24 14.36
N GLY A 521 -52.55 52.24 13.15
CA GLY A 521 -51.09 52.45 12.98
C GLY A 521 -50.69 53.91 13.27
N PRO A 522 -49.39 54.32 13.25
CA PRO A 522 -48.35 53.85 12.31
C PRO A 522 -46.90 53.75 12.90
N GLU A 523 -45.97 53.49 11.97
CA GLU A 523 -44.54 53.91 11.94
C GLU A 523 -43.39 52.90 12.18
N ARG A 524 -42.44 53.03 11.25
CA ARG A 524 -41.16 52.34 11.10
C ARG A 524 -40.18 52.78 12.19
N GLY A 525 -39.40 51.85 12.72
CA GLY A 525 -38.23 52.18 13.54
C GLY A 525 -37.34 50.97 13.78
N THR A 526 -36.18 50.95 13.13
CA THR A 526 -35.07 50.01 13.29
C THR A 526 -34.49 49.97 14.70
N SER A 527 -34.14 48.80 15.24
CA SER A 527 -32.78 48.53 15.76
C SER A 527 -32.58 47.09 16.29
N LYS A 528 -31.52 46.48 15.73
CA LYS A 528 -30.66 45.40 16.24
C LYS A 528 -30.51 45.35 17.78
N GLY A 529 -30.48 44.15 18.37
CA GLY A 529 -29.81 43.94 19.66
C GLY A 529 -30.06 42.60 20.36
N ALA A 530 -29.09 41.68 20.22
CA ALA A 530 -28.65 40.67 21.20
C ALA A 530 -29.66 39.68 21.81
N LEU A 531 -29.67 38.44 21.30
CA LEU A 531 -29.95 37.24 22.07
C LEU A 531 -28.63 36.65 22.57
N GLN A 532 -28.37 36.78 23.87
CA GLN A 532 -27.34 36.06 24.60
C GLN A 532 -28.01 35.16 25.65
N GLU A 533 -27.68 33.88 25.55
CA GLU A 533 -27.55 32.84 26.59
C GLU A 533 -28.33 33.02 27.91
N THR A 534 -29.17 32.02 28.23
CA THR A 534 -28.99 31.24 29.46
C THR A 534 -29.93 30.03 29.48
N THR A 535 -29.41 28.85 29.12
CA THR A 535 -30.00 27.56 29.49
C THR A 535 -28.95 26.75 30.24
N ARG A 536 -29.07 26.71 31.57
CA ARG A 536 -28.37 25.76 32.44
C ARG A 536 -29.36 25.18 33.45
N LYS A 537 -29.32 23.84 33.52
CA LYS A 537 -29.81 22.93 34.58
C LYS A 537 -31.30 22.58 34.58
N ALA A 538 -31.58 21.35 34.11
CA ALA A 538 -32.38 20.39 34.88
C ALA A 538 -32.22 18.97 34.29
N ALA A 539 -31.38 18.15 34.92
CA ALA A 539 -31.54 16.70 34.99
C ALA A 539 -30.76 16.20 36.22
N ARG A 540 -31.52 15.75 37.23
CA ARG A 540 -31.07 14.78 38.23
C ARG A 540 -31.43 13.40 37.70
#